data_AF-U5W7U4-F1
#
_entry.id   AF-U5W7U4-F1
#
_cell.length_a   1.000
_cell.length_b   1.000
_cell.length_c   1.000
_cell.angle_alpha   90.00
_cell.angle_beta   90.00
_cell.angle_gamma   90.00
#
_symmetry.space_group_name_H-M   'P 1'
#
loop_
_entity.id
_entity.type
_entity.pdbx_description
1 polymer ?
#
loop_
_entity_poly.entity_id
_entity_poly.type
_entity_poly.pdbx_seq_one_letter_code
_entity_poly.pdbx_strand_id
1 'polypeptide(L)'
;MENQAMSVQGWLVDRQTALRALDRHRPWAMDTLVAVPIVLSSIPNVIEKPVSATIATLVLLPPLYWRRRYPFLAFLAVVVIDLIEVLLDVGVGAGVILLVMLFGVASRGSWRSLATASVLTVALLTAEIYFLGPVTETPTLTMSLALGIAVAAVASGVAVRTRRAYLIALEDRADRLEIERDQRARLAVADERARVAREMHDIVGHHVSVIVGLADGGAALARSREEQTAEPLRLIGETGRQALAELRRTLGVLRGEDADPQLRPQPGIEDLDRLLPSIRGAGLAVTYSTSGELHTLGKGLQLAVYRIVQEALTNTLKHAGRGAAATVTLTACDGEVRVTVRDNGRGGPAAPSHGLLGMRERAAMYDGTVTAGPAERGWLVDVVLKEPS
;
A
#
# COMPACT_ATOMS: atom_id res chain seq x y z
N MET A 1 27.45 40.45 -6.31
CA MET A 1 28.47 39.77 -5.48
C MET A 1 27.75 38.91 -4.44
N GLU A 2 27.09 37.85 -4.88
CA GLU A 2 26.17 37.08 -4.05
C GLU A 2 26.37 35.59 -4.35
N ASN A 3 27.54 35.06 -4.01
CA ASN A 3 27.81 33.63 -4.13
C ASN A 3 29.03 33.18 -3.30
N GLN A 4 29.00 33.39 -1.98
CA GLN A 4 30.08 32.86 -1.12
C GLN A 4 29.64 32.69 0.34
N ALA A 5 28.56 31.95 0.55
CA ALA A 5 28.25 31.41 1.87
C ALA A 5 27.58 30.05 1.72
N MET A 6 28.31 29.07 1.19
CA MET A 6 28.06 27.68 1.55
C MET A 6 28.16 27.64 3.07
N SER A 7 27.03 27.58 3.77
CA SER A 7 27.01 27.56 5.22
C SER A 7 27.93 26.42 5.69
N VAL A 8 28.70 26.65 6.74
CA VAL A 8 29.60 25.63 7.32
C VAL A 8 28.83 24.32 7.56
N GLN A 9 27.53 24.42 7.88
CA GLN A 9 26.61 23.29 7.95
C GLN A 9 26.42 22.56 6.61
N GLY A 10 26.19 23.26 5.50
CA GLY A 10 26.09 22.66 4.17
C GLY A 10 27.36 21.91 3.78
N TRP A 11 28.54 22.52 3.99
CA TRP A 11 29.83 21.87 3.73
C TRP A 11 30.06 20.62 4.59
N LEU A 12 29.70 20.69 5.89
CA LEU A 12 29.81 19.55 6.81
C LEU A 12 28.87 18.41 6.44
N VAL A 13 27.64 18.72 6.02
CA VAL A 13 26.67 17.73 5.57
C VAL A 13 27.18 17.04 4.32
N ASP A 14 27.63 17.80 3.32
CA ASP A 14 28.08 17.25 2.04
C ASP A 14 29.29 16.32 2.20
N ARG A 15 30.25 16.73 3.06
CA ARG A 15 31.42 15.92 3.39
C ARG A 15 31.07 14.67 4.20
N GLN A 16 30.05 14.74 5.07
CA GLN A 16 29.51 13.56 5.76
C GLN A 16 28.85 12.60 4.78
N THR A 17 28.13 13.10 3.78
CA THR A 17 27.48 12.29 2.74
C THR A 17 28.52 11.58 1.88
N ALA A 18 29.57 12.30 1.46
CA ALA A 18 30.69 11.75 0.70
C ALA A 18 31.45 10.65 1.48
N LEU A 19 31.73 10.88 2.77
CA LEU A 19 32.40 9.88 3.62
C LEU A 19 31.52 8.64 3.84
N ARG A 20 30.20 8.79 3.99
CA ARG A 20 29.26 7.67 4.08
C ARG A 20 29.16 6.89 2.76
N ALA A 21 29.14 7.60 1.64
CA ALA A 21 29.17 6.98 0.31
C ALA A 21 30.46 6.17 0.13
N LEU A 22 31.60 6.73 0.53
CA LEU A 22 32.89 6.03 0.49
C LEU A 22 32.89 4.79 1.41
N ASP A 23 32.36 4.91 2.63
CA ASP A 23 32.24 3.80 3.59
C ASP A 23 31.34 2.66 3.06
N ARG A 24 30.31 3.00 2.29
CA ARG A 24 29.37 2.05 1.68
C ARG A 24 29.97 1.35 0.45
N HIS A 25 30.74 2.05 -0.37
CA HIS A 25 31.33 1.51 -1.61
C HIS A 25 32.72 0.88 -1.40
N ARG A 26 33.50 1.36 -0.42
CA ARG A 26 34.86 0.90 -0.12
C ARG A 26 35.08 0.76 1.40
N PRO A 27 34.44 -0.23 2.04
CA PRO A 27 34.57 -0.45 3.49
C PRO A 27 36.03 -0.73 3.90
N TRP A 28 36.79 -1.38 3.02
CA TRP A 28 38.21 -1.66 3.20
C TRP A 28 39.06 -0.38 3.33
N ALA A 29 38.75 0.70 2.60
CA ALA A 29 39.53 1.93 2.68
C ALA A 29 39.42 2.60 4.06
N MET A 30 38.22 2.55 4.67
CA MET A 30 37.98 3.06 6.02
C MET A 30 38.58 2.14 7.09
N ASP A 31 38.59 0.83 6.85
CA ASP A 31 39.24 -0.12 7.76
C ASP A 31 40.76 0.01 7.71
N THR A 32 41.36 0.21 6.53
CA THR A 32 42.78 0.56 6.37
C THR A 32 43.11 1.86 7.08
N LEU A 33 42.26 2.90 6.96
CA LEU A 33 42.49 4.18 7.63
C LEU A 33 42.53 4.07 9.16
N VAL A 34 41.79 3.13 9.75
CA VAL A 34 41.87 2.86 11.20
C VAL A 34 43.03 1.93 11.55
N ALA A 35 43.45 1.05 10.65
CA ALA A 35 44.62 0.20 10.84
C ALA A 35 45.95 0.98 10.80
N VAL A 36 46.05 2.07 10.02
CA VAL A 36 47.29 2.86 9.90
C VAL A 36 47.78 3.42 11.24
N PRO A 37 46.98 4.11 12.06
CA PRO A 37 47.41 4.58 13.38
C PRO A 37 47.88 3.46 14.30
N ILE A 38 47.25 2.28 14.20
CA ILE A 38 47.56 1.10 15.01
C ILE A 38 48.95 0.55 14.65
N VAL A 39 49.21 0.40 13.35
CA VAL A 39 50.53 0.00 12.86
C VAL A 39 51.57 1.04 13.26
N LEU A 40 51.26 2.33 13.14
CA LEU A 40 52.17 3.42 13.50
C LEU A 40 52.49 3.42 15.00
N SER A 41 51.49 3.20 15.87
CA SER A 41 51.70 3.10 17.33
C SER A 41 52.51 1.88 17.73
N SER A 42 52.57 0.84 16.90
CA SER A 42 53.36 -0.37 17.16
C SER A 42 54.85 -0.23 16.82
N ILE A 43 55.26 0.81 16.08
CA ILE A 43 56.63 0.96 15.57
C ILE A 43 57.70 0.93 16.68
N PRO A 44 57.56 1.64 17.82
CA PRO A 44 58.56 1.58 18.89
C PRO A 44 58.77 0.15 19.40
N ASN A 45 57.69 -0.60 19.62
CA ASN A 45 57.73 -1.99 20.06
C ASN A 45 58.33 -2.92 19.02
N VAL A 46 58.11 -2.67 17.72
CA VAL A 46 58.75 -3.42 16.62
C VAL A 46 60.24 -3.15 16.55
N ILE A 47 60.70 -1.95 16.93
CA ILE A 47 62.15 -1.66 17.01
C ILE A 47 62.79 -2.42 18.17
N GLU A 48 62.13 -2.48 19.33
CA GLU A 48 62.67 -3.16 20.53
C GLU A 48 62.53 -4.70 20.45
N LYS A 49 61.41 -5.20 19.94
CA LYS A 49 61.03 -6.62 19.92
C LYS A 49 60.53 -7.03 18.51
N PRO A 50 61.43 -7.09 17.49
CA PRO A 50 61.03 -7.11 16.09
C PRO A 50 60.20 -8.32 15.66
N VAL A 51 60.51 -9.51 16.17
CA VAL A 51 59.77 -10.73 15.78
C VAL A 51 58.41 -10.79 16.49
N SER A 52 58.39 -10.67 17.82
CA SER A 52 57.16 -10.82 18.61
C SER A 52 56.17 -9.67 18.38
N ALA A 53 56.64 -8.41 18.34
CA ALA A 53 55.76 -7.27 18.11
C ALA A 53 55.18 -7.24 16.68
N THR A 54 55.95 -7.68 15.67
CA THR A 54 55.42 -7.81 14.29
C THR A 54 54.33 -8.87 14.22
N ILE A 55 54.53 -10.03 14.85
CA ILE A 55 53.52 -11.10 14.89
C ILE A 55 52.25 -10.61 15.61
N ALA A 56 52.41 -9.97 16.77
CA ALA A 56 51.30 -9.39 17.54
C ALA A 56 50.49 -8.37 16.71
N THR A 57 51.16 -7.40 16.07
CA THR A 57 50.50 -6.43 15.18
C THR A 57 49.75 -7.12 14.03
N LEU A 58 50.32 -8.15 13.41
CA LEU A 58 49.67 -8.89 12.33
C LEU A 58 48.42 -9.64 12.81
N VAL A 59 48.46 -10.22 14.02
CA VAL A 59 47.34 -10.95 14.63
C VAL A 59 46.19 -10.00 15.02
N LEU A 60 46.46 -8.72 15.26
CA LEU A 60 45.45 -7.69 15.55
C LEU A 60 44.68 -7.18 14.32
N LEU A 61 45.17 -7.41 13.10
CA LEU A 61 44.52 -6.93 11.86
C LEU A 61 43.20 -7.65 11.51
N PRO A 62 43.09 -8.99 11.58
CA PRO A 62 41.85 -9.70 11.23
C PRO A 62 40.63 -9.27 12.06
N PRO A 63 40.69 -9.12 13.40
CA PRO A 63 39.58 -8.58 14.18
C PRO A 63 39.10 -7.20 13.71
N LEU A 64 40.00 -6.31 13.26
CA LEU A 64 39.64 -4.99 12.73
C LEU A 64 38.80 -5.08 11.46
N TYR A 65 39.04 -6.08 10.62
CA TYR A 65 38.23 -6.30 9.43
C TYR A 65 36.86 -6.88 9.78
N TRP A 66 36.79 -7.80 10.76
CA TRP A 66 35.54 -8.43 11.18
C TRP A 66 34.66 -7.55 12.10
N ARG A 67 35.18 -6.45 12.65
CA ARG A 67 34.46 -5.55 13.58
C ARG A 67 33.12 -5.03 13.05
N ARG A 68 32.97 -4.95 11.72
CA ARG A 68 31.74 -4.45 11.07
C ARG A 68 30.63 -5.50 11.04
N ARG A 69 31.00 -6.77 10.92
CA ARG A 69 30.12 -7.93 10.75
C ARG A 69 29.79 -8.56 12.10
N TYR A 70 30.79 -8.71 12.96
CA TYR A 70 30.70 -9.33 14.27
C TYR A 70 31.40 -8.48 15.34
N PRO A 71 30.84 -7.30 15.70
CA PRO A 71 31.52 -6.33 16.56
C PRO A 71 31.91 -6.90 17.94
N PHE A 72 31.04 -7.72 18.54
CA PHE A 72 31.32 -8.31 19.85
C PHE A 72 32.35 -9.45 19.80
N LEU A 73 32.33 -10.29 18.76
CA LEU A 73 33.33 -11.35 18.59
C LEU A 73 34.71 -10.76 18.26
N ALA A 74 34.75 -9.72 17.43
CA ALA A 74 35.99 -8.99 17.15
C ALA A 74 36.56 -8.33 18.41
N PHE A 75 35.71 -7.74 19.26
CA PHE A 75 36.11 -7.23 20.57
C PHE A 75 36.70 -8.33 21.46
N LEU A 76 36.00 -9.47 21.58
CA LEU A 76 36.47 -10.59 22.40
C LEU A 76 37.80 -11.16 21.89
N ALA A 77 37.99 -11.23 20.57
CA ALA A 77 39.25 -11.64 19.98
C ALA A 77 40.39 -10.70 20.38
N VAL A 78 40.16 -9.37 20.34
CA VAL A 78 41.16 -8.39 20.78
C VAL A 78 41.44 -8.52 22.28
N VAL A 79 40.43 -8.75 23.12
CA VAL A 79 40.64 -9.01 24.56
C VAL A 79 41.53 -10.24 24.80
N VAL A 80 41.31 -11.32 24.05
CA VAL A 80 42.14 -12.53 24.17
C VAL A 80 43.57 -12.27 23.69
N ILE A 81 43.74 -11.55 22.58
CA ILE A 81 45.06 -11.19 22.04
C ILE A 81 45.81 -10.30 23.03
N ASP A 82 45.14 -9.29 23.59
CA ASP A 82 45.68 -8.37 24.61
C ASP A 82 46.18 -9.14 25.85
N LEU A 83 45.38 -10.08 26.37
CA LEU A 83 45.79 -10.90 27.50
C LEU A 83 47.03 -11.78 27.19
N ILE A 84 47.13 -12.30 25.96
CA ILE A 84 48.29 -13.07 25.50
C ILE A 84 49.52 -12.17 25.37
N GLU A 85 49.37 -10.96 24.84
CA GLU A 85 50.45 -9.98 24.71
C GLU A 85 51.01 -9.56 26.07
N VAL A 86 50.14 -9.36 27.06
CA VAL A 86 50.53 -9.09 28.45
C VAL A 86 51.30 -10.28 29.04
N LEU A 87 50.81 -11.51 28.83
CA LEU A 87 51.48 -12.72 29.34
C LEU A 87 52.87 -12.96 28.73
N LEU A 88 53.03 -12.60 27.45
CA LEU A 88 54.28 -12.78 26.69
C LEU A 88 55.21 -11.56 26.78
N ASP A 89 54.82 -10.52 27.52
CA ASP A 89 55.53 -9.24 27.62
C ASP A 89 55.86 -8.66 26.23
N VAL A 90 54.88 -8.55 25.32
CA VAL A 90 55.10 -8.02 23.95
C VAL A 90 54.62 -6.57 23.82
N GLY A 91 53.62 -6.18 24.61
CA GLY A 91 53.27 -4.77 24.90
C GLY A 91 52.92 -3.91 23.68
N VAL A 92 52.08 -4.36 22.75
CA VAL A 92 51.85 -3.67 21.46
C VAL A 92 50.61 -2.76 21.47
N GLY A 93 50.49 -1.88 22.47
CA GLY A 93 49.51 -0.76 22.45
C GLY A 93 48.04 -1.17 22.21
N ALA A 94 47.65 -2.37 22.62
CA ALA A 94 46.34 -2.96 22.38
C ALA A 94 45.17 -2.16 23.00
N GLY A 95 45.44 -1.31 23.99
CA GLY A 95 44.44 -0.40 24.59
C GLY A 95 43.74 0.54 23.58
N VAL A 96 44.45 1.07 22.58
CA VAL A 96 43.83 1.93 21.55
C VAL A 96 42.87 1.11 20.67
N ILE A 97 43.24 -0.13 20.36
CA ILE A 97 42.44 -1.05 19.55
C ILE A 97 41.19 -1.46 20.30
N LEU A 98 41.33 -1.75 21.60
CA LEU A 98 40.23 -2.09 22.48
C LEU A 98 39.17 -0.98 22.50
N LEU A 99 39.58 0.28 22.54
CA LEU A 99 38.68 1.45 22.47
C LEU A 99 37.96 1.56 21.12
N VAL A 100 38.66 1.30 20.01
CA VAL A 100 38.07 1.25 18.67
C VAL A 100 37.03 0.12 18.58
N MET A 101 37.32 -1.04 19.16
CA MET A 101 36.36 -2.16 19.21
C MET A 101 35.17 -1.85 20.10
N LEU A 102 35.39 -1.19 21.25
CA LEU A 102 34.32 -0.76 22.15
C LEU A 102 33.37 0.23 21.46
N PHE A 103 33.90 1.18 20.69
CA PHE A 103 33.08 2.03 19.80
C PHE A 103 32.28 1.21 18.77
N GLY A 104 32.89 0.18 18.18
CA GLY A 104 32.23 -0.74 17.26
C GLY A 104 31.05 -1.47 17.90
N VAL A 105 31.23 -1.98 19.12
CA VAL A 105 30.17 -2.62 19.91
C VAL A 105 29.09 -1.62 20.31
N ALA A 106 29.44 -0.41 20.74
CA ALA A 106 28.48 0.63 21.08
C ALA A 106 27.62 1.08 19.89
N SER A 107 28.23 1.17 18.70
CA SER A 107 27.55 1.63 17.48
C SER A 107 26.72 0.57 16.77
N ARG A 108 27.08 -0.72 16.87
CA ARG A 108 26.46 -1.81 16.08
C ARG A 108 25.97 -3.00 16.91
N GLY A 109 26.38 -3.13 18.16
CA GLY A 109 26.05 -4.26 19.03
C GLY A 109 24.73 -4.11 19.79
N SER A 110 24.38 -5.18 20.51
CA SER A 110 23.26 -5.18 21.46
C SER A 110 23.61 -4.43 22.76
N TRP A 111 22.60 -4.01 23.52
CA TRP A 111 22.82 -3.39 24.83
C TRP A 111 23.51 -4.33 25.83
N ARG A 112 23.21 -5.63 25.76
CA ARG A 112 23.87 -6.66 26.59
C ARG A 112 25.36 -6.77 26.25
N SER A 113 25.70 -6.87 24.96
CA SER A 113 27.10 -6.91 24.53
C SER A 113 27.86 -5.63 24.88
N LEU A 114 27.21 -4.47 24.85
CA LEU A 114 27.82 -3.21 25.28
C LEU A 114 28.12 -3.23 26.78
N ALA A 115 27.15 -3.65 27.61
CA ALA A 115 27.36 -3.77 29.06
C ALA A 115 28.54 -4.71 29.38
N THR A 116 28.57 -5.89 28.75
CA THR A 116 29.69 -6.84 28.92
C THR A 116 31.02 -6.27 28.44
N ALA A 117 31.06 -5.65 27.26
CA ALA A 117 32.29 -5.07 26.72
C ALA A 117 32.82 -3.91 27.58
N SER A 118 31.94 -3.07 28.12
CA SER A 118 32.32 -1.98 29.03
C SER A 118 32.91 -2.53 30.34
N VAL A 119 32.28 -3.54 30.94
CA VAL A 119 32.80 -4.18 32.17
C VAL A 119 34.17 -4.82 31.91
N LEU A 120 34.32 -5.56 30.82
CA LEU A 120 35.60 -6.18 30.44
C LEU A 120 36.68 -5.11 30.18
N THR A 121 36.32 -4.01 29.50
CA THR A 121 37.28 -2.91 29.24
C THR A 121 37.76 -2.29 30.54
N VAL A 122 36.87 -1.99 31.48
CA VAL A 122 37.25 -1.42 32.78
C VAL A 122 38.13 -2.39 33.56
N ALA A 123 37.78 -3.68 33.58
CA ALA A 123 38.57 -4.71 34.24
C ALA A 123 39.98 -4.84 33.65
N LEU A 124 40.12 -4.88 32.33
CA LEU A 124 41.41 -4.95 31.63
C LEU A 124 42.27 -3.72 31.87
N LEU A 125 41.71 -2.51 31.70
CA LEU A 125 42.43 -1.27 31.99
C LEU A 125 42.90 -1.19 33.45
N THR A 126 42.08 -1.69 34.39
CA THR A 126 42.44 -1.73 35.81
C THR A 126 43.57 -2.73 36.06
N ALA A 127 43.48 -3.93 35.46
CA ALA A 127 44.50 -4.97 35.58
C ALA A 127 45.85 -4.49 34.99
N GLU A 128 45.82 -3.89 33.81
CA GLU A 128 47.01 -3.38 33.12
C GLU A 128 47.65 -2.22 33.89
N ILE A 129 46.89 -1.21 34.32
CA ILE A 129 47.46 -0.01 34.94
C ILE A 129 47.96 -0.25 36.37
N TYR A 130 47.30 -1.11 37.16
CA TYR A 130 47.59 -1.27 38.58
C TYR A 130 48.35 -2.55 38.94
N PHE A 131 48.32 -3.60 38.12
CA PHE A 131 48.82 -4.92 38.51
C PHE A 131 49.80 -5.54 37.52
N LEU A 132 49.59 -5.38 36.21
CA LEU A 132 50.28 -6.16 35.17
C LEU A 132 51.23 -5.33 34.31
N GLY A 133 50.95 -4.04 34.13
CA GLY A 133 51.70 -3.15 33.25
C GLY A 133 52.92 -2.51 33.90
N PRO A 134 53.69 -1.71 33.12
CA PRO A 134 54.83 -0.97 33.63
C PRO A 134 54.40 -0.05 34.77
N VAL A 135 55.24 0.08 35.80
CA VAL A 135 54.97 0.99 36.91
C VAL A 135 54.93 2.43 36.37
N THR A 136 53.71 2.96 36.23
CA THR A 136 53.52 4.38 35.91
C THR A 136 53.66 5.21 37.17
N GLU A 137 54.30 6.38 37.09
CA GLU A 137 54.43 7.27 38.25
C GLU A 137 53.09 7.86 38.71
N THR A 138 52.08 7.89 37.84
CA THR A 138 50.75 8.47 38.10
C THR A 138 49.60 7.55 37.65
N PRO A 139 49.44 6.36 38.26
CA PRO A 139 48.47 5.35 37.78
C PRO A 139 47.02 5.83 37.86
N THR A 140 46.69 6.66 38.84
CA THR A 140 45.36 7.26 39.00
C THR A 140 45.02 8.25 37.88
N LEU A 141 45.99 9.05 37.43
CA LEU A 141 45.80 9.97 36.31
C LEU A 141 45.64 9.19 35.00
N THR A 142 46.50 8.20 34.76
CA THR A 142 46.44 7.31 33.58
C THR A 142 45.09 6.59 33.50
N MET A 143 44.61 6.02 34.61
CA MET A 143 43.30 5.37 34.67
C MET A 143 42.15 6.36 34.40
N SER A 144 42.22 7.57 34.96
CA SER A 144 41.19 8.59 34.75
C SER A 144 41.10 9.02 33.28
N LEU A 145 42.24 9.20 32.62
CA LEU A 145 42.31 9.52 31.19
C LEU A 145 41.80 8.35 30.33
N ALA A 146 42.24 7.13 30.61
CA ALA A 146 41.81 5.94 29.86
C ALA A 146 40.29 5.73 29.97
N LEU A 147 39.74 5.87 31.19
CA LEU A 147 38.29 5.79 31.41
C LEU A 147 37.55 6.92 30.70
N GLY A 148 38.07 8.15 30.72
CA GLY A 148 37.51 9.28 29.98
C GLY A 148 37.42 9.00 28.48
N ILE A 149 38.46 8.41 27.89
CA ILE A 149 38.47 8.03 26.47
C ILE A 149 37.50 6.87 26.21
N ALA A 150 37.44 5.86 27.09
CA ALA A 150 36.47 4.76 26.97
C ALA A 150 35.02 5.25 27.01
N VAL A 151 34.70 6.16 27.93
CA VAL A 151 33.40 6.82 28.01
C VAL A 151 33.12 7.60 26.73
N ALA A 152 34.09 8.36 26.22
CA ALA A 152 33.95 9.10 24.96
C ALA A 152 33.71 8.18 23.76
N ALA A 153 34.38 7.03 23.70
CA ALA A 153 34.19 6.02 22.66
C ALA A 153 32.79 5.40 22.71
N VAL A 154 32.31 5.03 23.90
CA VAL A 154 30.94 4.52 24.10
C VAL A 154 29.90 5.58 23.74
N ALA A 155 30.05 6.80 24.26
CA ALA A 155 29.12 7.91 23.99
C ALA A 155 29.04 8.22 22.50
N SER A 156 30.19 8.27 21.81
CA SER A 156 30.27 8.48 20.36
C SER A 156 29.60 7.34 19.59
N GLY A 157 29.84 6.08 20.00
CA GLY A 157 29.22 4.91 19.37
C GLY A 157 27.70 4.93 19.51
N VAL A 158 27.20 5.22 20.71
CA VAL A 158 25.76 5.36 20.98
C VAL A 158 25.17 6.53 20.18
N ALA A 159 25.84 7.68 20.12
CA ALA A 159 25.39 8.82 19.32
C ALA A 159 25.29 8.49 17.82
N VAL A 160 26.24 7.70 17.29
CA VAL A 160 26.16 7.19 15.90
C VAL A 160 25.00 6.22 15.73
N ARG A 161 24.77 5.33 16.70
CA ARG A 161 23.65 4.38 16.69
C ARG A 161 22.30 5.11 16.69
N THR A 162 22.10 6.08 17.58
CA THR A 162 20.85 6.86 17.67
C THR A 162 20.66 7.72 16.43
N ARG A 163 21.70 8.36 15.92
CA ARG A 163 21.63 9.14 14.68
C ARG A 163 21.25 8.28 13.47
N ARG A 164 21.77 7.05 13.35
CA ARG A 164 21.37 6.11 12.29
C ARG A 164 19.89 5.73 12.40
N ALA A 165 19.43 5.37 13.60
CA ALA A 165 18.03 5.03 13.83
C ALA A 165 17.08 6.21 13.53
N TYR A 166 17.48 7.43 13.92
CA TYR A 166 16.72 8.64 13.65
C TYR A 166 16.60 8.94 12.16
N LEU A 167 17.69 8.77 11.39
CA LEU A 167 17.67 8.99 9.94
C LEU A 167 16.76 8.00 9.22
N ILE A 168 16.84 6.71 9.58
CA ILE A 168 15.94 5.68 9.02
C ILE A 168 14.48 6.03 9.33
N ALA A 169 14.18 6.42 10.57
CA ALA A 169 12.83 6.82 10.96
C ALA A 169 12.33 8.08 10.23
N LEU A 170 13.24 9.00 9.89
CA LEU A 170 12.91 10.22 9.14
C LEU A 170 12.63 9.91 7.66
N GLU A 171 13.43 9.04 7.04
CA GLU A 171 13.20 8.52 5.68
C GLU A 171 11.83 7.81 5.61
N ASP A 172 11.57 6.84 6.50
CA ASP A 172 10.27 6.15 6.57
C ASP A 172 9.09 7.12 6.76
N ARG A 173 9.28 8.20 7.53
CA ARG A 173 8.26 9.22 7.75
C ARG A 173 8.03 10.09 6.51
N ALA A 174 9.10 10.43 5.79
CA ALA A 174 9.00 11.20 4.55
C ALA A 174 8.22 10.41 3.49
N ASP A 175 8.55 9.14 3.29
CA ASP A 175 7.87 8.26 2.34
C ASP A 175 6.37 8.12 2.67
N ARG A 176 6.02 7.97 3.95
CA ARG A 176 4.61 7.91 4.39
C ARG A 176 3.86 9.21 4.12
N LEU A 177 4.49 10.36 4.36
CA LEU A 177 3.88 11.66 4.12
C LEU A 177 3.67 11.93 2.62
N GLU A 178 4.55 11.44 1.76
CA GLU A 178 4.40 11.52 0.31
C GLU A 178 3.17 10.72 -0.15
N ILE A 179 3.05 9.46 0.30
CA ILE A 179 1.89 8.61 0.00
C ILE A 179 0.59 9.24 0.51
N GLU A 180 0.58 9.76 1.74
CA GLU A 180 -0.61 10.39 2.33
C GLU A 180 -1.01 11.67 1.59
N ARG A 181 -0.03 12.49 1.17
CA ARG A 181 -0.27 13.69 0.37
C ARG A 181 -0.94 13.33 -0.96
N ASP A 182 -0.43 12.32 -1.65
CA ASP A 182 -0.98 11.88 -2.93
C ASP A 182 -2.41 11.36 -2.78
N GLN A 183 -2.70 10.60 -1.73
CA GLN A 183 -4.05 10.14 -1.42
C GLN A 183 -4.99 11.32 -1.14
N ARG A 184 -4.58 12.28 -0.30
CA ARG A 184 -5.38 13.48 -0.01
C ARG A 184 -5.63 14.31 -1.26
N ALA A 185 -4.64 14.45 -2.15
CA ALA A 185 -4.82 15.17 -3.41
C ALA A 185 -5.85 14.47 -4.31
N ARG A 186 -5.80 13.14 -4.42
CA ARG A 186 -6.79 12.37 -5.20
C ARG A 186 -8.19 12.48 -4.62
N LEU A 187 -8.33 12.38 -3.30
CA LEU A 187 -9.61 12.56 -2.60
C LEU A 187 -10.16 13.97 -2.81
N ALA A 188 -9.34 15.01 -2.66
CA ALA A 188 -9.76 16.39 -2.89
C ALA A 188 -10.23 16.63 -4.34
N VAL A 189 -9.55 16.05 -5.33
CA VAL A 189 -9.97 16.12 -6.73
C VAL A 189 -11.31 15.38 -6.95
N ALA A 190 -11.50 14.23 -6.33
CA ALA A 190 -12.75 13.48 -6.41
C ALA A 190 -13.92 14.23 -5.75
N ASP A 191 -13.70 14.80 -4.56
CA ASP A 191 -14.68 15.61 -3.83
C ASP A 191 -15.07 16.86 -4.61
N GLU A 192 -14.10 17.55 -5.24
CA GLU A 192 -14.38 18.69 -6.11
C GLU A 192 -15.21 18.28 -7.31
N ARG A 193 -14.84 17.19 -7.99
CA ARG A 193 -15.62 16.68 -9.14
C ARG A 193 -17.06 16.33 -8.72
N ALA A 194 -17.25 15.72 -7.56
CA ALA A 194 -18.57 15.39 -7.04
C ALA A 194 -19.39 16.63 -6.62
N ARG A 195 -18.73 17.66 -6.09
CA ARG A 195 -19.34 18.97 -5.82
C ARG A 195 -19.78 19.65 -7.11
N VAL A 196 -18.89 19.79 -8.09
CA VAL A 196 -19.19 20.40 -9.40
C VAL A 196 -20.34 19.65 -10.08
N ALA A 197 -20.32 18.32 -10.09
CA ALA A 197 -21.40 17.53 -10.69
C ALA A 197 -22.76 17.78 -10.01
N ARG A 198 -22.80 17.93 -8.68
CA ARG A 198 -24.02 18.28 -7.93
C ARG A 198 -24.51 19.68 -8.26
N GLU A 199 -23.62 20.67 -8.22
CA GLU A 199 -23.98 22.05 -8.53
C GLU A 199 -24.48 22.20 -9.98
N MET A 200 -23.84 21.51 -10.93
CA MET A 200 -24.31 21.44 -12.31
C MET A 200 -25.69 20.77 -12.41
N HIS A 201 -25.96 19.70 -11.65
CA HIS A 201 -27.27 19.06 -11.62
C HIS A 201 -28.35 19.99 -11.11
N ASP A 202 -28.09 20.69 -10.01
CA ASP A 202 -29.07 21.56 -9.36
C ASP A 202 -29.34 22.79 -10.22
N ILE A 203 -28.30 23.46 -10.72
CA ILE A 203 -28.45 24.65 -11.56
C ILE A 203 -29.04 24.26 -12.92
N VAL A 204 -28.37 23.41 -13.70
CA VAL A 204 -28.80 23.12 -15.08
C VAL A 204 -30.13 22.35 -15.07
N GLY A 205 -30.29 21.39 -14.16
CA GLY A 205 -31.51 20.60 -14.04
C GLY A 205 -32.72 21.46 -13.70
N HIS A 206 -32.57 22.42 -12.77
CA HIS A 206 -33.64 23.35 -12.43
C HIS A 206 -34.02 24.26 -13.60
N HIS A 207 -33.04 24.91 -14.25
CA HIS A 207 -33.31 25.85 -15.35
C HIS A 207 -33.97 25.15 -16.56
N VAL A 208 -33.49 23.97 -16.95
CA VAL A 208 -34.10 23.20 -18.05
C VAL A 208 -35.51 22.75 -17.68
N SER A 209 -35.76 22.36 -16.42
CA SER A 209 -37.11 22.00 -15.96
C SER A 209 -38.08 23.18 -16.03
N VAL A 210 -37.63 24.40 -15.68
CA VAL A 210 -38.43 25.62 -15.84
C VAL A 210 -38.73 25.90 -17.31
N ILE A 211 -37.74 25.78 -18.20
CA ILE A 211 -37.94 25.95 -19.66
C ILE A 211 -38.96 24.94 -20.19
N VAL A 212 -38.87 23.67 -19.79
CA VAL A 212 -39.85 22.64 -20.17
C VAL A 212 -41.24 23.00 -19.67
N GLY A 213 -41.38 23.44 -18.41
CA GLY A 213 -42.67 23.87 -17.85
C GLY A 213 -43.29 25.07 -18.59
N LEU A 214 -42.47 26.07 -18.92
CA LEU A 214 -42.90 27.24 -19.71
C LEU A 214 -43.32 26.84 -21.13
N ALA A 215 -42.56 25.94 -21.77
CA ALA A 215 -42.86 25.44 -23.10
C ALA A 215 -44.15 24.62 -23.13
N ASP A 216 -44.36 23.73 -22.17
CA ASP A 216 -45.57 22.91 -22.05
C ASP A 216 -46.81 23.80 -21.77
N GLY A 217 -46.69 24.78 -20.87
CA GLY A 217 -47.76 25.74 -20.56
C GLY A 217 -48.10 26.64 -21.75
N GLY A 218 -47.09 27.17 -22.44
CA GLY A 218 -47.27 27.97 -23.64
C GLY A 218 -47.90 27.18 -24.79
N ALA A 219 -47.48 25.93 -25.00
CA ALA A 219 -48.08 25.06 -26.01
C ALA A 219 -49.56 24.78 -25.71
N ALA A 220 -49.93 24.60 -24.44
CA ALA A 220 -51.33 24.41 -24.05
C ALA A 220 -52.20 25.66 -24.32
N LEU A 221 -51.70 26.85 -24.00
CA LEU A 221 -52.35 28.13 -24.29
C LEU A 221 -52.50 28.38 -25.80
N ALA A 222 -51.43 28.18 -26.57
CA ALA A 222 -51.44 28.35 -28.02
C ALA A 222 -52.43 27.38 -28.71
N ARG A 223 -52.50 26.12 -28.26
CA ARG A 223 -53.51 25.15 -28.74
C ARG A 223 -54.94 25.60 -28.45
N SER A 224 -55.20 26.15 -27.25
CA SER A 224 -56.54 26.63 -26.88
C SER A 224 -57.00 27.85 -27.69
N ARG A 225 -56.06 28.55 -28.34
CA ARG A 225 -56.29 29.75 -29.15
C ARG A 225 -56.12 29.53 -30.66
N GLU A 226 -55.94 28.28 -31.10
CA GLU A 226 -55.66 27.92 -32.51
C GLU A 226 -54.45 28.64 -33.12
N GLU A 227 -53.44 28.96 -32.30
CA GLU A 227 -52.23 29.64 -32.76
C GLU A 227 -51.19 28.66 -33.33
N GLN A 228 -50.53 29.05 -34.43
CA GLN A 228 -49.46 28.25 -35.07
C GLN A 228 -48.22 28.04 -34.17
N THR A 229 -48.11 28.79 -33.07
CA THR A 229 -47.01 28.73 -32.09
C THR A 229 -47.03 27.48 -31.19
N ALA A 230 -48.08 26.65 -31.25
CA ALA A 230 -48.18 25.43 -30.46
C ALA A 230 -47.14 24.36 -30.82
N GLU A 231 -46.86 24.17 -32.11
CA GLU A 231 -45.93 23.13 -32.62
C GLU A 231 -44.47 23.44 -32.20
N PRO A 232 -43.94 24.67 -32.39
CA PRO A 232 -42.59 25.02 -31.93
C PRO A 232 -42.40 24.89 -30.41
N LEU A 233 -43.40 25.29 -29.61
CA LEU A 233 -43.32 25.19 -28.14
C LEU A 233 -43.29 23.73 -27.67
N ARG A 234 -44.03 22.83 -28.34
CA ARG A 234 -43.98 21.38 -28.08
C ARG A 234 -42.58 20.82 -28.35
N LEU A 235 -41.95 21.25 -29.44
CA LEU A 235 -40.59 20.84 -29.82
C LEU A 235 -39.54 21.28 -28.80
N ILE A 236 -39.68 22.49 -28.24
CA ILE A 236 -38.81 23.01 -27.16
C ILE A 236 -38.93 22.14 -25.90
N GLY A 237 -40.16 21.79 -25.50
CA GLY A 237 -40.41 20.91 -24.35
C GLY A 237 -39.81 19.51 -24.51
N GLU A 238 -39.95 18.91 -25.70
CA GLU A 238 -39.34 17.61 -26.03
C GLU A 238 -37.81 17.65 -26.00
N THR A 239 -37.22 18.68 -26.63
CA THR A 239 -35.77 18.87 -26.66
C THR A 239 -35.20 19.09 -25.25
N GLY A 240 -35.90 19.86 -24.41
CA GLY A 240 -35.52 20.07 -23.01
C GLY A 240 -35.56 18.79 -22.17
N ARG A 241 -36.59 17.95 -22.34
CA ARG A 241 -36.68 16.63 -21.68
C ARG A 241 -35.57 15.69 -22.13
N GLN A 242 -35.24 15.70 -23.42
CA GLN A 242 -34.14 14.90 -23.97
C GLN A 242 -32.78 15.34 -23.40
N ALA A 243 -32.51 16.65 -23.37
CA ALA A 243 -31.30 17.21 -22.78
C ALA A 243 -31.16 16.86 -21.28
N LEU A 244 -32.26 16.91 -20.52
CA LEU A 244 -32.28 16.52 -19.10
C LEU A 244 -31.95 15.02 -18.92
N ALA A 245 -32.49 14.16 -19.78
CA ALA A 245 -32.23 12.72 -19.76
C ALA A 245 -30.79 12.37 -20.16
N GLU A 246 -30.18 13.17 -21.04
CA GLU A 246 -28.79 13.01 -21.47
C GLU A 246 -27.81 13.48 -20.39
N LEU A 247 -28.07 14.63 -19.75
CA LEU A 247 -27.33 15.12 -18.58
C LEU A 247 -27.34 14.11 -17.42
N ARG A 248 -28.51 13.51 -17.12
CA ARG A 248 -28.63 12.47 -16.08
C ARG A 248 -27.83 11.21 -16.42
N ARG A 249 -27.75 10.83 -17.70
CA ARG A 249 -26.94 9.68 -18.14
C ARG A 249 -25.44 9.96 -18.04
N THR A 250 -24.99 11.12 -18.53
CA THR A 250 -23.56 11.48 -18.51
C THR A 250 -23.03 11.64 -17.09
N LEU A 251 -23.84 12.21 -16.19
CA LEU A 251 -23.47 12.35 -14.77
C LEU A 251 -23.68 11.06 -13.96
N GLY A 252 -24.62 10.20 -14.35
CA GLY A 252 -24.84 8.88 -13.75
C GLY A 252 -23.72 7.86 -14.04
N VAL A 253 -22.79 8.18 -14.94
CA VAL A 253 -21.56 7.39 -15.17
C VAL A 253 -20.42 7.88 -14.26
N LEU A 254 -20.47 9.12 -13.76
CA LEU A 254 -19.49 9.70 -12.83
C LEU A 254 -19.89 9.54 -11.36
N ARG A 255 -21.19 9.46 -11.10
CA ARG A 255 -21.75 8.96 -9.86
C ARG A 255 -21.83 7.44 -9.97
N GLY A 256 -21.01 6.71 -9.23
CA GLY A 256 -21.35 5.34 -8.84
C GLY A 256 -22.58 5.32 -7.91
N GLU A 257 -23.66 6.01 -8.28
CA GLU A 257 -24.90 6.16 -7.52
C GLU A 257 -26.05 5.56 -8.34
N ASP A 258 -26.18 4.24 -8.25
CA ASP A 258 -27.35 3.77 -7.52
C ASP A 258 -26.96 3.88 -6.05
N ALA A 259 -27.67 4.70 -5.27
CA ALA A 259 -27.38 4.98 -3.87
C ALA A 259 -26.98 3.73 -3.06
N ASP A 260 -25.83 3.82 -2.39
CA ASP A 260 -25.28 2.92 -1.36
C ASP A 260 -25.91 1.51 -1.22
N PRO A 261 -25.30 0.47 -1.82
CA PRO A 261 -25.70 -0.93 -1.64
C PRO A 261 -25.45 -1.47 -0.21
N GLN A 262 -24.74 -0.74 0.67
CA GLN A 262 -24.34 -1.24 1.99
C GLN A 262 -25.36 -0.96 3.09
N LEU A 263 -26.35 -0.07 2.87
CA LEU A 263 -27.36 0.30 3.88
C LEU A 263 -28.77 -0.22 3.59
N ARG A 264 -28.97 -0.95 2.49
CA ARG A 264 -30.20 -1.72 2.25
C ARG A 264 -29.86 -3.21 2.36
N PRO A 265 -30.72 -4.05 2.99
CA PRO A 265 -30.52 -5.48 2.93
C PRO A 265 -30.37 -5.88 1.45
N GLN A 266 -29.29 -6.58 1.13
CA GLN A 266 -29.00 -7.00 -0.25
C GLN A 266 -30.19 -7.82 -0.75
N PRO A 267 -30.71 -7.54 -1.97
CA PRO A 267 -31.92 -8.18 -2.44
C PRO A 267 -31.74 -9.68 -2.61
N GLY A 268 -32.71 -10.44 -2.15
CA GLY A 268 -32.77 -11.89 -2.25
C GLY A 268 -33.70 -12.37 -3.36
N ILE A 269 -33.90 -13.68 -3.43
CA ILE A 269 -34.87 -14.29 -4.36
C ILE A 269 -36.30 -13.83 -4.04
N GLU A 270 -36.60 -13.58 -2.77
CA GLU A 270 -37.89 -13.03 -2.32
C GLU A 270 -38.22 -11.65 -2.92
N ASP A 271 -37.21 -10.83 -3.24
CA ASP A 271 -37.42 -9.53 -3.86
C ASP A 271 -37.82 -9.63 -5.34
N LEU A 272 -37.77 -10.82 -5.96
CA LEU A 272 -38.31 -11.02 -7.30
C LEU A 272 -39.82 -10.76 -7.35
N ASP A 273 -40.54 -10.98 -6.25
CA ASP A 273 -41.96 -10.67 -6.15
C ASP A 273 -42.25 -9.16 -6.28
N ARG A 274 -41.25 -8.31 -6.01
CA ARG A 274 -41.31 -6.86 -6.24
C ARG A 274 -40.77 -6.45 -7.61
N LEU A 275 -39.76 -7.16 -8.11
CA LEU A 275 -39.17 -6.90 -9.44
C LEU A 275 -40.16 -7.23 -10.57
N LEU A 276 -40.82 -8.39 -10.51
CA LEU A 276 -41.67 -8.90 -11.58
C LEU A 276 -42.87 -7.98 -11.89
N PRO A 277 -43.60 -7.41 -10.92
CA PRO A 277 -44.65 -6.43 -11.19
C PRO A 277 -44.15 -5.17 -11.92
N SER A 278 -42.94 -4.68 -11.59
CA SER A 278 -42.34 -3.52 -12.26
C SER A 278 -42.04 -3.81 -13.73
N ILE A 279 -41.46 -4.98 -14.01
CA ILE A 279 -41.19 -5.45 -15.37
C ILE A 279 -42.50 -5.64 -16.17
N ARG A 280 -43.55 -6.17 -15.54
CA ARG A 280 -44.89 -6.29 -16.13
C ARG A 280 -45.50 -4.93 -16.45
N GLY A 281 -45.38 -3.96 -15.54
CA GLY A 281 -45.82 -2.58 -15.74
C GLY A 281 -45.10 -1.87 -16.88
N ALA A 282 -43.85 -2.25 -17.17
CA ALA A 282 -43.09 -1.77 -18.32
C ALA A 282 -43.50 -2.42 -19.66
N GLY A 283 -44.47 -3.34 -19.65
CA GLY A 283 -45.07 -3.92 -20.85
C GLY A 283 -44.54 -5.30 -21.28
N LEU A 284 -43.74 -5.98 -20.44
CA LEU A 284 -43.30 -7.35 -20.69
C LEU A 284 -44.16 -8.34 -19.88
N ALA A 285 -44.88 -9.24 -20.55
CA ALA A 285 -45.60 -10.31 -19.85
C ALA A 285 -44.59 -11.32 -19.29
N VAL A 286 -44.59 -11.55 -17.97
CA VAL A 286 -43.65 -12.48 -17.32
C VAL A 286 -44.37 -13.58 -16.57
N THR A 287 -44.09 -14.83 -16.93
CA THR A 287 -44.45 -16.04 -16.18
C THR A 287 -43.28 -16.44 -15.29
N TYR A 288 -43.53 -16.69 -14.01
CA TYR A 288 -42.50 -17.05 -13.03
C TYR A 288 -42.86 -18.37 -12.35
N SER A 289 -41.87 -19.25 -12.23
CA SER A 289 -42.01 -20.57 -11.62
C SER A 289 -40.77 -20.90 -10.78
N THR A 290 -40.98 -21.52 -9.63
CA THR A 290 -39.93 -21.95 -8.72
C THR A 290 -40.11 -23.40 -8.31
N SER A 291 -39.02 -24.11 -8.06
CA SER A 291 -39.01 -25.46 -7.50
C SER A 291 -37.77 -25.70 -6.65
N GLY A 292 -37.90 -26.54 -5.62
CA GLY A 292 -36.85 -26.80 -4.63
C GLY A 292 -36.77 -25.78 -3.49
N GLU A 293 -35.77 -25.92 -2.62
CA GLU A 293 -35.59 -25.10 -1.42
C GLU A 293 -34.75 -23.84 -1.69
N LEU A 294 -35.27 -22.90 -2.47
CA LEU A 294 -34.52 -21.67 -2.81
C LEU A 294 -34.20 -20.76 -1.60
N HIS A 295 -34.93 -20.92 -0.49
CA HIS A 295 -34.79 -20.11 0.73
C HIS A 295 -33.63 -20.57 1.62
N THR A 296 -33.11 -21.78 1.44
CA THR A 296 -31.98 -22.32 2.20
C THR A 296 -30.63 -21.89 1.63
N LEU A 297 -30.62 -21.36 0.40
CA LEU A 297 -29.41 -20.86 -0.28
C LEU A 297 -28.76 -19.70 0.50
N GLY A 298 -27.44 -19.67 0.54
CA GLY A 298 -26.67 -18.55 1.11
C GLY A 298 -27.03 -17.19 0.48
N LYS A 299 -27.04 -16.13 1.30
CA LYS A 299 -27.45 -14.76 0.87
C LYS A 299 -26.71 -14.24 -0.37
N GLY A 300 -25.43 -14.56 -0.50
CA GLY A 300 -24.63 -14.17 -1.67
C GLY A 300 -25.13 -14.84 -2.96
N LEU A 301 -25.51 -16.12 -2.88
CA LEU A 301 -26.04 -16.89 -4.00
C LEU A 301 -27.43 -16.39 -4.38
N GLN A 302 -28.27 -16.08 -3.39
CA GLN A 302 -29.58 -15.45 -3.63
C GLN A 302 -29.45 -14.10 -4.36
N LEU A 303 -28.48 -13.26 -3.98
CA LEU A 303 -28.21 -12.01 -4.68
C LEU A 303 -27.75 -12.25 -6.12
N ALA A 304 -26.88 -13.25 -6.35
CA ALA A 304 -26.43 -13.58 -7.69
C ALA A 304 -27.61 -13.99 -8.59
N VAL A 305 -28.50 -14.85 -8.10
CA VAL A 305 -29.73 -15.26 -8.78
C VAL A 305 -30.61 -14.04 -9.09
N TYR A 306 -30.87 -13.18 -8.10
CA TYR A 306 -31.66 -11.95 -8.28
C TYR A 306 -31.09 -11.07 -9.40
N ARG A 307 -29.77 -10.83 -9.40
CA ARG A 307 -29.11 -9.99 -10.41
C ARG A 307 -29.09 -10.61 -11.80
N ILE A 308 -28.98 -11.93 -11.91
CA ILE A 308 -29.07 -12.64 -13.20
C ILE A 308 -30.48 -12.48 -13.78
N VAL A 309 -31.53 -12.72 -12.99
CA VAL A 309 -32.92 -12.56 -13.43
C VAL A 309 -33.21 -11.11 -13.82
N GLN A 310 -32.75 -10.14 -13.03
CA GLN A 310 -32.90 -8.71 -13.31
C GLN A 310 -32.28 -8.32 -14.66
N GLU A 311 -31.03 -8.71 -14.90
CA GLU A 311 -30.31 -8.38 -16.13
C GLU A 311 -30.97 -9.06 -17.34
N ALA A 312 -31.37 -10.33 -17.22
CA ALA A 312 -32.01 -11.08 -18.29
C ALA A 312 -33.38 -10.49 -18.69
N LEU A 313 -34.22 -10.12 -17.72
CA LEU A 313 -35.51 -9.47 -17.99
C LEU A 313 -35.35 -8.05 -18.57
N THR A 314 -34.35 -7.31 -18.09
CA THR A 314 -34.03 -5.98 -18.64
C THR A 314 -33.56 -6.08 -20.08
N ASN A 315 -32.74 -7.08 -20.41
CA ASN A 315 -32.32 -7.35 -21.80
C ASN A 315 -33.52 -7.76 -22.66
N THR A 316 -34.44 -8.55 -22.13
CA THR A 316 -35.68 -8.91 -22.83
C THR A 316 -36.50 -7.66 -23.16
N LEU A 317 -36.73 -6.76 -22.18
CA LEU A 317 -37.44 -5.49 -22.40
C LEU A 317 -36.79 -4.62 -23.48
N LYS A 318 -35.46 -4.58 -23.53
CA LYS A 318 -34.70 -3.78 -24.50
C LYS A 318 -34.71 -4.38 -25.91
N HIS A 319 -34.71 -5.70 -26.03
CA HIS A 319 -34.33 -6.37 -27.28
C HIS A 319 -35.39 -7.29 -27.89
N ALA A 320 -36.34 -7.82 -27.11
CA ALA A 320 -37.29 -8.83 -27.60
C ALA A 320 -38.37 -8.26 -28.56
N GLY A 321 -38.62 -6.95 -28.50
CA GLY A 321 -39.60 -6.24 -29.32
C GLY A 321 -41.00 -6.15 -28.66
N ARG A 322 -41.91 -5.39 -29.29
CA ARG A 322 -43.27 -5.17 -28.77
C ARG A 322 -44.08 -6.46 -28.79
N GLY A 323 -44.77 -6.75 -27.68
CA GLY A 323 -45.63 -7.93 -27.54
C GLY A 323 -44.89 -9.22 -27.14
N ALA A 324 -43.60 -9.12 -26.81
CA ALA A 324 -42.84 -10.24 -26.27
C ALA A 324 -43.32 -10.64 -24.86
N ALA A 325 -43.08 -11.90 -24.51
CA ALA A 325 -43.31 -12.47 -23.19
C ALA A 325 -42.06 -13.25 -22.76
N ALA A 326 -41.82 -13.27 -21.45
CA ALA A 326 -40.71 -13.97 -20.82
C ALA A 326 -41.22 -15.04 -19.84
N THR A 327 -40.47 -16.13 -19.73
CA THR A 327 -40.64 -17.18 -18.73
C THR A 327 -39.38 -17.24 -17.89
N VAL A 328 -39.53 -17.15 -16.57
CA VAL A 328 -38.45 -17.29 -15.58
C VAL A 328 -38.70 -18.55 -14.77
N THR A 329 -37.72 -19.42 -14.73
CA THR A 329 -37.75 -20.67 -13.96
C THR A 329 -36.52 -20.74 -13.06
N LEU A 330 -36.76 -20.92 -11.76
CA LEU A 330 -35.72 -21.17 -10.76
C LEU A 330 -35.88 -22.58 -10.20
N THR A 331 -34.84 -23.39 -10.26
CA THR A 331 -34.84 -24.76 -9.73
C THR A 331 -33.64 -24.93 -8.81
N ALA A 332 -33.86 -25.28 -7.54
CA ALA A 332 -32.81 -25.68 -6.61
C ALA A 332 -32.85 -27.19 -6.37
N CYS A 333 -31.71 -27.87 -6.53
CA CYS A 333 -31.57 -29.31 -6.30
C CYS A 333 -30.11 -29.62 -5.94
N ASP A 334 -29.89 -30.41 -4.88
CA ASP A 334 -28.57 -30.94 -4.49
C ASP A 334 -27.42 -29.91 -4.41
N GLY A 335 -27.69 -28.72 -3.85
CA GLY A 335 -26.69 -27.65 -3.71
C GLY A 335 -26.39 -26.89 -5.01
N GLU A 336 -27.16 -27.12 -6.07
CA GLU A 336 -27.12 -26.34 -7.31
C GLU A 336 -28.42 -25.55 -7.51
N VAL A 337 -28.30 -24.33 -8.03
CA VAL A 337 -29.44 -23.54 -8.48
C VAL A 337 -29.33 -23.26 -9.98
N ARG A 338 -30.37 -23.63 -10.73
CA ARG A 338 -30.52 -23.33 -12.15
C ARG A 338 -31.51 -22.18 -12.33
N VAL A 339 -31.06 -21.15 -13.05
CA VAL A 339 -31.82 -19.97 -13.45
C VAL A 339 -32.01 -20.01 -14.96
N THR A 340 -33.25 -20.16 -15.40
CA THR A 340 -33.58 -20.15 -16.82
C THR A 340 -34.52 -18.99 -17.13
N VAL A 341 -34.13 -18.11 -18.04
CA VAL A 341 -34.94 -17.00 -18.54
C VAL A 341 -35.06 -17.12 -20.05
N ARG A 342 -36.29 -17.31 -20.53
CA ARG A 342 -36.59 -17.47 -21.96
C ARG A 342 -37.61 -16.45 -22.41
N ASP A 343 -37.37 -15.77 -23.53
CA ASP A 343 -38.38 -14.96 -24.18
C ASP A 343 -38.88 -15.56 -25.50
N ASN A 344 -39.97 -15.02 -26.04
CA ASN A 344 -40.55 -15.41 -27.33
C ASN A 344 -40.42 -14.31 -28.41
N GLY A 345 -39.54 -13.34 -28.20
CA GLY A 345 -39.31 -12.20 -29.07
C GLY A 345 -38.56 -12.54 -30.36
N ARG A 346 -38.11 -11.51 -31.08
CA ARG A 346 -37.51 -11.66 -32.43
C ARG A 346 -36.12 -12.32 -32.47
N GLY A 347 -35.53 -12.73 -31.35
CA GLY A 347 -34.31 -13.55 -31.32
C GLY A 347 -33.13 -12.97 -32.11
N GLY A 348 -32.96 -11.66 -32.12
CA GLY A 348 -31.89 -10.99 -32.88
C GLY A 348 -30.51 -11.18 -32.24
N PRO A 349 -29.42 -10.99 -33.00
CA PRO A 349 -28.06 -11.08 -32.46
C PRO A 349 -27.89 -10.03 -31.36
N ALA A 350 -27.66 -10.48 -30.13
CA ALA A 350 -27.29 -9.59 -29.05
C ALA A 350 -25.91 -9.00 -29.39
N ALA A 351 -25.85 -7.68 -29.59
CA ALA A 351 -24.57 -6.98 -29.54
C ALA A 351 -23.87 -7.32 -28.21
N PRO A 352 -22.53 -7.36 -28.14
CA PRO A 352 -21.81 -7.61 -26.89
C PRO A 352 -22.28 -6.61 -25.83
N SER A 353 -23.12 -7.06 -24.90
CA SER A 353 -23.68 -6.22 -23.85
C SER A 353 -22.92 -6.47 -22.57
N HIS A 354 -22.62 -5.40 -21.82
CA HIS A 354 -22.00 -5.50 -20.50
C HIS A 354 -22.78 -6.42 -19.54
N GLY A 355 -24.08 -6.62 -19.78
CA GLY A 355 -24.94 -7.54 -19.05
C GLY A 355 -24.53 -9.01 -19.10
N LEU A 356 -24.14 -9.51 -20.28
CA LEU A 356 -23.73 -10.92 -20.44
C LEU A 356 -22.37 -11.20 -19.77
N LEU A 357 -21.46 -10.22 -19.81
CA LEU A 357 -20.18 -10.30 -19.09
C LEU A 357 -20.43 -10.35 -17.58
N GLY A 358 -21.25 -9.43 -17.05
CA GLY A 358 -21.57 -9.41 -15.61
C GLY A 358 -22.30 -10.66 -15.12
N MET A 359 -23.13 -11.30 -15.96
CA MET A 359 -23.72 -12.61 -15.65
C MET A 359 -22.67 -13.71 -15.55
N ARG A 360 -21.68 -13.75 -16.45
CA ARG A 360 -20.59 -14.73 -16.44
C ARG A 360 -19.66 -14.56 -15.24
N GLU A 361 -19.29 -13.32 -14.91
CA GLU A 361 -18.46 -13.02 -13.74
C GLU A 361 -19.16 -13.45 -12.45
N ARG A 362 -20.48 -13.20 -12.34
CA ARG A 362 -21.28 -13.66 -11.20
C ARG A 362 -21.37 -15.18 -11.09
N ALA A 363 -21.54 -15.87 -12.22
CA ALA A 363 -21.57 -17.33 -12.21
C ALA A 363 -20.22 -17.93 -11.84
N ALA A 364 -19.11 -17.34 -12.31
CA ALA A 364 -17.76 -17.79 -11.99
C ALA A 364 -17.43 -17.71 -10.49
N MET A 365 -18.04 -16.79 -9.74
CA MET A 365 -17.88 -16.72 -8.27
C MET A 365 -18.47 -17.93 -7.53
N TYR A 366 -19.31 -18.72 -8.18
CA TYR A 366 -20.02 -19.87 -7.63
C TYR A 366 -19.78 -21.15 -8.45
N ASP A 367 -18.61 -21.25 -9.08
CA ASP A 367 -18.22 -22.36 -9.99
C ASP A 367 -19.32 -22.74 -11.00
N GLY A 368 -20.05 -21.72 -11.45
CA GLY A 368 -21.23 -21.83 -12.28
C GLY A 368 -20.95 -21.60 -13.77
N THR A 369 -21.94 -21.95 -14.59
CA THR A 369 -21.87 -21.82 -16.06
C THR A 369 -23.02 -20.97 -16.57
N VAL A 370 -22.75 -20.14 -17.59
CA VAL A 370 -23.77 -19.30 -18.27
C VAL A 370 -23.81 -19.66 -19.74
N THR A 371 -24.98 -20.11 -20.19
CA THR A 371 -25.31 -20.30 -21.61
C THR A 371 -26.33 -19.23 -22.00
N ALA A 372 -25.99 -18.39 -22.96
CA ALA A 372 -26.90 -17.35 -23.45
C ALA A 372 -26.86 -17.30 -24.98
N GLY A 373 -28.01 -17.42 -25.62
CA GLY A 373 -28.09 -17.47 -27.08
C GLY A 373 -29.52 -17.47 -27.63
N PRO A 374 -29.67 -17.39 -28.97
CA PRO A 374 -30.97 -17.54 -29.61
C PRO A 374 -31.53 -18.94 -29.39
N ALA A 375 -32.83 -19.04 -29.11
CA ALA A 375 -33.58 -20.29 -29.04
C ALA A 375 -34.49 -20.43 -30.27
N GLU A 376 -35.18 -21.58 -30.42
CA GLU A 376 -36.15 -21.81 -31.51
C GLU A 376 -37.18 -20.68 -31.66
N ARG A 377 -37.50 -20.03 -30.54
CA ARG A 377 -38.21 -18.75 -30.45
C ARG A 377 -37.56 -17.92 -29.35
N GLY A 378 -37.22 -16.66 -29.67
CA GLY A 378 -36.64 -15.68 -28.76
C GLY A 378 -35.20 -15.98 -28.33
N TRP A 379 -34.85 -15.51 -27.14
CA TRP A 379 -33.53 -15.71 -26.52
C TRP A 379 -33.64 -16.56 -25.26
N LEU A 380 -32.59 -17.32 -24.96
CA LEU A 380 -32.45 -18.14 -23.78
C LEU A 380 -31.23 -17.68 -22.99
N VAL A 381 -31.41 -17.48 -21.69
CA VAL A 381 -30.35 -17.40 -20.69
C VAL A 381 -30.55 -18.56 -19.73
N ASP A 382 -29.58 -19.46 -19.67
CA ASP A 382 -29.54 -20.60 -18.76
C ASP A 382 -28.26 -20.53 -17.93
N VAL A 383 -28.42 -20.43 -16.61
CA VAL A 383 -27.32 -20.28 -15.66
C VAL A 383 -27.42 -21.36 -14.60
N VAL A 384 -26.31 -22.05 -14.35
CA VAL A 384 -26.17 -23.00 -13.23
C VAL A 384 -25.17 -22.41 -12.25
N LEU A 385 -25.52 -22.34 -10.98
CA LEU A 385 -24.65 -21.88 -9.89
C LEU A 385 -24.55 -22.98 -8.83
N LYS A 386 -23.39 -23.14 -8.21
CA LYS A 386 -23.16 -24.12 -7.15
C LYS A 386 -22.98 -23.42 -5.81
N GLU A 387 -23.61 -23.95 -4.78
CA GLU A 387 -23.38 -23.47 -3.42
C GLU A 387 -21.96 -23.88 -2.98
N PRO A 388 -21.13 -22.94 -2.48
CA PRO A 388 -19.80 -23.29 -2.00
C PRO A 388 -19.93 -24.14 -0.74
N SER A 389 -19.29 -25.31 -0.76
CA SER A 389 -19.26 -26.30 0.33
C SER A 389 -18.60 -25.81 1.61
#